data_AF-A0A0Q7PL08-F1
#
_entry.id   AF-A0A0Q7PL08-F1
#
_cell.length_a   1.000
_cell.length_b   1.000
_cell.length_c   1.000
_cell.angle_alpha   90.00
_cell.angle_beta   90.00
_cell.angle_gamma   90.00
#
_symmetry.space_group_name_H-M   'P 1'
#
loop_
_entity.id
_entity.type
_entity.pdbx_description
1 polymer ?
#
loop_
_entity_poly.entity_id
_entity_poly.type
_entity_poly.pdbx_seq_one_letter_code
_entity_poly.pdbx_strand_id
1 'polypeptide(L)'
;MNASVLPTTIPDYLEQLQRSLAGADPALVQDALYDAEEYLRSELTENPGKSEAEVIAAVAGSYGAPDEVADIYRDTEVKVQSALRTPSTRPVVSQRSPFARFFGVIAEPRTYASLFYMLLALATGIFYFTWVVTGVSLSGGLAVLIIGIPFVILYFGSVRVLSLVEGRIVETMLGERMPRRPLYSTRGQPLLERIKELFTDPRTWATQLYFLLMLPLGIAYFTVAVTGLATSLALIAAPIVVLFGDFGGTLWIDEINVMDVHGLWALPLCFIAGVVLLFLTLHLARGVGYLHGQLAKHMLVKTSQYD
;
A
#
# COMPACT_ATOMS: atom_id res chain seq x y z
N MET A 1 -29.49 13.50 19.91
CA MET A 1 -29.98 12.11 20.00
C MET A 1 -30.94 11.90 18.83
N ASN A 2 -30.42 11.55 17.65
CA ASN A 2 -31.28 11.18 16.54
C ASN A 2 -31.51 9.67 16.68
N ALA A 3 -32.69 9.27 17.12
CA ALA A 3 -33.10 7.88 17.05
C ALA A 3 -33.31 7.55 15.58
N SER A 4 -32.26 7.11 14.91
CA SER A 4 -32.37 6.54 13.58
C SER A 4 -33.27 5.30 13.67
N VAL A 5 -34.27 5.24 12.81
CA VAL A 5 -35.12 4.04 12.67
C VAL A 5 -34.21 2.83 12.44
N LEU A 6 -34.42 1.76 13.20
CA LEU A 6 -33.62 0.55 13.02
C LEU A 6 -33.86 -0.01 11.61
N PRO A 7 -32.79 -0.26 10.85
CA PRO A 7 -32.89 -0.77 9.49
C PRO A 7 -33.54 -2.16 9.50
N THR A 8 -34.38 -2.43 8.51
CA THR A 8 -35.13 -3.69 8.39
C THR A 8 -34.49 -4.69 7.44
N THR A 9 -33.46 -4.26 6.70
CA THR A 9 -32.72 -5.08 5.74
C THR A 9 -31.22 -4.93 5.96
N ILE A 10 -30.44 -5.95 5.60
CA ILE A 10 -28.97 -5.91 5.69
C ILE A 10 -28.39 -4.74 4.86
N PRO A 11 -28.83 -4.48 3.61
CA PRO A 11 -28.37 -3.31 2.84
C PRO A 11 -28.58 -1.99 3.57
N ASP A 12 -29.75 -1.77 4.17
CA ASP A 12 -30.04 -0.53 4.90
C ASP A 12 -29.15 -0.38 6.13
N TYR A 13 -28.88 -1.48 6.84
CA TYR A 13 -27.96 -1.49 7.98
C TYR A 13 -26.54 -1.08 7.58
N LEU A 14 -26.04 -1.66 6.48
CA LEU A 14 -24.71 -1.34 5.98
C LEU A 14 -24.61 0.09 5.47
N GLU A 15 -25.64 0.60 4.79
CA GLU A 15 -25.65 1.98 4.32
C GLU A 15 -25.61 2.96 5.50
N GLN A 16 -26.38 2.67 6.55
CA GLN A 16 -26.37 3.49 7.76
C GLN A 16 -25.01 3.42 8.49
N LEU A 17 -24.44 2.21 8.65
CA LEU A 17 -23.11 2.03 9.21
C LEU A 17 -22.05 2.79 8.40
N GLN A 18 -22.14 2.77 7.08
CA GLN A 18 -21.25 3.51 6.18
C GLN A 18 -21.36 5.03 6.38
N ARG A 19 -22.59 5.58 6.47
CA ARG A 19 -22.82 7.00 6.76
C ARG A 19 -22.26 7.38 8.13
N SER A 20 -22.44 6.51 9.12
CA SER A 20 -21.96 6.74 10.48
C SER A 20 -20.45 6.65 10.59
N LEU A 21 -19.78 5.91 9.69
CA LEU A 21 -18.32 5.87 9.54
C LEU A 21 -17.75 6.95 8.59
N ALA A 22 -18.56 7.90 8.12
CA ALA A 22 -18.07 8.99 7.27
C ALA A 22 -16.91 9.75 7.95
N GLY A 23 -15.84 10.00 7.19
CA GLY A 23 -14.61 10.66 7.66
C GLY A 23 -13.58 9.73 8.32
N ALA A 24 -13.89 8.44 8.50
CA ALA A 24 -12.91 7.45 8.95
C ALA A 24 -11.96 6.99 7.82
N ASP A 25 -10.88 6.30 8.18
CA ASP A 25 -9.95 5.72 7.19
C ASP A 25 -10.71 4.77 6.24
N PRO A 26 -10.59 4.91 4.90
CA PRO A 26 -11.29 4.07 3.94
C PRO A 26 -11.08 2.56 4.15
N ALA A 27 -9.91 2.15 4.63
CA ALA A 27 -9.64 0.76 4.97
C ALA A 27 -10.44 0.27 6.19
N LEU A 28 -10.63 1.14 7.19
CA LEU A 28 -11.48 0.84 8.34
C LEU A 28 -12.93 0.65 7.91
N VAL A 29 -13.45 1.56 7.09
CA VAL A 29 -14.83 1.51 6.59
C VAL A 29 -15.07 0.18 5.87
N GLN A 30 -14.14 -0.21 5.00
CA GLN A 30 -14.21 -1.47 4.28
C GLN A 30 -14.21 -2.69 5.22
N ASP A 31 -13.30 -2.74 6.19
CA ASP A 31 -13.21 -3.88 7.11
C ASP A 31 -14.46 -3.99 8.01
N ALA A 32 -14.97 -2.85 8.49
CA ALA A 32 -16.17 -2.80 9.36
C ALA A 32 -17.44 -3.24 8.64
N LEU A 33 -17.64 -2.81 7.39
CA LEU A 33 -18.79 -3.23 6.58
C LEU A 33 -18.75 -4.74 6.31
N TYR A 34 -17.56 -5.29 6.03
CA TYR A 34 -17.40 -6.72 5.79
C TYR A 34 -17.77 -7.55 7.02
N ASP A 35 -17.25 -7.18 8.19
CA ASP A 35 -17.55 -7.86 9.46
C ASP A 35 -19.04 -7.84 9.78
N ALA A 36 -19.66 -6.66 9.65
CA ALA A 36 -21.05 -6.47 10.02
C ALA A 36 -21.99 -7.35 9.19
N GLU A 37 -21.81 -7.42 7.87
CA GLU A 37 -22.69 -8.27 7.05
C GLU A 37 -22.35 -9.76 7.16
N GLU A 38 -21.08 -10.15 7.34
CA GLU A 38 -20.76 -11.55 7.62
C GLU A 38 -21.46 -12.04 8.89
N TYR A 39 -21.41 -11.24 9.96
CA TYR A 39 -22.10 -11.53 11.21
C TYR A 39 -23.63 -11.58 11.04
N LEU A 40 -24.24 -10.54 10.45
CA LEU A 40 -25.69 -10.47 10.24
C LEU A 40 -26.22 -11.64 9.41
N ARG A 41 -25.50 -12.08 8.37
CA ARG A 41 -25.90 -13.23 7.55
C ARG A 41 -25.72 -14.55 8.28
N SER A 42 -24.70 -14.70 9.12
CA SER A 42 -24.53 -15.88 9.96
C SER A 42 -25.72 -16.02 10.91
N GLU A 43 -26.10 -14.94 11.58
CA GLU A 43 -27.25 -14.89 12.48
C GLU A 43 -28.57 -15.23 11.77
N LEU A 44 -28.74 -14.76 10.53
CA LEU A 44 -29.92 -15.05 9.72
C LEU A 44 -29.99 -16.52 9.31
N THR A 45 -28.83 -17.15 9.07
CA THR A 45 -28.72 -18.59 8.76
C THR A 45 -29.01 -19.45 9.98
N GLU A 46 -28.60 -19.01 11.17
CA GLU A 46 -28.85 -19.68 12.45
C GLU A 46 -30.29 -19.52 12.96
N ASN A 47 -31.03 -18.52 12.43
CA ASN A 47 -32.42 -18.25 12.78
C ASN A 47 -33.38 -18.38 11.57
N PRO A 48 -33.51 -19.55 10.92
CA PRO A 48 -34.27 -19.72 9.68
C PRO A 48 -35.79 -19.47 9.81
N GLY A 49 -36.32 -19.37 11.03
CA GLY A 49 -37.74 -19.10 11.31
C GLY A 49 -38.07 -17.64 11.61
N LYS A 50 -37.08 -16.73 11.65
CA LYS A 50 -37.28 -15.31 11.94
C LYS A 50 -37.20 -14.49 10.66
N SER A 51 -37.94 -13.38 10.61
CA SER A 51 -37.81 -12.42 9.51
C SER A 51 -36.46 -11.68 9.59
N GLU A 52 -35.94 -11.22 8.44
CA GLU A 52 -34.69 -10.45 8.39
C GLU A 52 -34.70 -9.25 9.34
N ALA A 53 -35.83 -8.53 9.41
CA ALA A 53 -36.03 -7.41 10.32
C ALA A 53 -35.98 -7.82 11.80
N GLU A 54 -36.50 -8.99 12.17
CA GLU A 54 -36.44 -9.51 13.55
C GLU A 54 -35.01 -9.88 13.95
N VAL A 55 -34.25 -10.49 13.04
CA VAL A 55 -32.84 -10.82 13.27
C VAL A 55 -32.02 -9.55 13.43
N ILE A 56 -32.20 -8.57 12.54
CA ILE A 56 -31.48 -7.29 12.63
C ILE A 56 -31.85 -6.53 13.90
N ALA A 57 -33.13 -6.49 14.30
CA ALA A 57 -33.54 -5.86 15.55
C ALA A 57 -32.94 -6.57 16.78
N ALA A 58 -32.87 -7.90 16.76
CA ALA A 58 -32.25 -8.68 17.82
C ALA A 58 -30.73 -8.44 17.91
N VAL A 59 -30.05 -8.41 16.76
CA VAL A 59 -28.62 -8.10 16.67
C VAL A 59 -28.34 -6.67 17.08
N ALA A 60 -29.14 -5.69 16.64
CA ALA A 60 -28.98 -4.31 17.07
C ALA A 60 -29.19 -4.14 18.58
N GLY A 61 -30.06 -4.96 19.18
CA GLY A 61 -30.27 -4.98 20.62
C GLY A 61 -29.13 -5.62 21.43
N SER A 62 -28.40 -6.59 20.86
CA SER A 62 -27.31 -7.31 21.56
C SER A 62 -25.91 -6.80 21.22
N TYR A 63 -25.68 -6.46 19.96
CA TYR A 63 -24.40 -6.08 19.36
C TYR A 63 -24.27 -4.56 19.14
N GLY A 64 -25.40 -3.84 19.16
CA GLY A 64 -25.48 -2.39 19.05
C GLY A 64 -26.09 -1.93 17.72
N ALA A 65 -26.69 -0.74 17.73
CA ALA A 65 -27.21 -0.10 16.51
C ALA A 65 -26.06 0.27 15.54
N PRO A 66 -26.33 0.51 14.24
CA PRO A 66 -25.29 0.86 13.26
C PRO A 66 -24.35 1.98 13.73
N ASP A 67 -24.89 3.00 14.40
CA ASP A 67 -24.15 4.15 14.90
C ASP A 67 -23.24 3.77 16.09
N GLU A 68 -23.73 2.91 16.98
CA GLU A 68 -22.96 2.41 18.14
C GLU A 68 -21.83 1.48 17.69
N VAL A 69 -22.09 0.63 16.70
CA VAL A 69 -21.07 -0.21 16.06
C VAL A 69 -20.00 0.66 15.39
N ALA A 70 -20.40 1.73 14.69
CA ALA A 70 -19.46 2.69 14.11
C ALA A 70 -18.52 3.32 15.16
N ASP A 71 -19.07 3.69 16.33
CA ASP A 71 -18.29 4.24 17.43
C ASP A 71 -17.34 3.20 18.05
N ILE A 72 -17.76 1.94 18.18
CA ILE A 72 -16.89 0.84 18.62
C ILE A 72 -15.72 0.66 17.65
N TYR A 73 -15.96 0.70 16.33
CA TYR A 73 -14.88 0.60 15.33
C TYR A 73 -13.92 1.78 15.40
N ARG A 74 -14.42 3.01 15.57
CA ARG A 74 -13.57 4.21 15.76
C ARG A 74 -12.72 4.11 17.02
N ASP A 75 -13.33 3.74 18.15
CA ASP A 75 -12.63 3.62 19.44
C ASP A 75 -11.62 2.49 19.43
N THR A 76 -11.98 1.34 18.86
CA THR A 76 -11.09 0.19 18.70
C THR A 76 -9.93 0.55 17.80
N GLU A 77 -10.18 1.28 16.71
CA GLU A 77 -9.11 1.75 15.83
C GLU A 77 -8.17 2.72 16.55
N VAL A 78 -8.70 3.69 17.30
CA VAL A 78 -7.88 4.62 18.09
C VAL A 78 -7.04 3.85 19.12
N LYS A 79 -7.61 2.86 19.80
CA LYS A 79 -6.90 2.00 20.75
C LYS A 79 -5.82 1.15 20.06
N VAL A 80 -6.14 0.50 18.94
CA VAL A 80 -5.20 -0.31 18.16
C VAL A 80 -4.07 0.56 17.61
N GLN A 81 -4.36 1.73 17.06
CA GLN A 81 -3.32 2.67 16.64
C GLN A 81 -2.48 3.18 17.80
N SER A 82 -3.09 3.44 18.96
CA SER A 82 -2.36 3.86 20.16
C SER A 82 -1.45 2.74 20.70
N ALA A 83 -1.86 1.47 20.57
CA ALA A 83 -1.09 0.31 21.00
C ALA A 83 0.00 -0.08 19.98
N LEU A 84 -0.26 0.08 18.68
CA LEU A 84 0.71 -0.14 17.60
C LEU A 84 1.69 1.02 17.47
N ARG A 85 1.33 2.23 17.93
CA ARG A 85 2.32 3.28 18.20
C ARG A 85 3.29 2.73 19.22
N THR A 86 4.48 2.35 18.76
CA THR A 86 5.64 2.12 19.62
C THR A 86 5.66 3.25 20.65
N PRO A 87 5.77 2.97 21.96
CA PRO A 87 5.82 4.02 22.96
C PRO A 87 6.89 4.99 22.51
N SER A 88 6.45 6.19 22.16
CA SER A 88 7.35 7.31 21.99
C SER A 88 8.04 7.39 23.34
N THR A 89 9.31 6.97 23.40
CA THR A 89 10.24 7.67 24.27
C THR A 89 9.96 9.12 23.92
N ARG A 90 9.33 9.85 24.85
CA ARG A 90 9.01 11.27 24.68
C ARG A 90 10.25 11.85 24.01
N PRO A 91 10.17 12.39 22.77
CA PRO A 91 11.22 13.29 22.39
C PRO A 91 11.10 14.37 23.43
N VAL A 92 12.03 14.41 24.39
CA VAL A 92 12.46 15.69 24.93
C VAL A 92 12.59 16.53 23.68
N VAL A 93 11.73 17.53 23.53
CA VAL A 93 11.75 18.48 22.43
C VAL A 93 13.00 19.32 22.65
N SER A 94 14.18 18.68 22.65
CA SER A 94 15.38 19.34 22.26
C SER A 94 15.14 19.63 20.79
N GLN A 95 15.19 20.91 20.45
CA GLN A 95 15.23 21.36 19.08
C GLN A 95 16.43 20.66 18.43
N ARG A 96 16.23 19.45 17.89
CA ARG A 96 17.28 18.73 17.19
C ARG A 96 17.68 19.64 16.03
N SER A 97 18.95 20.05 16.05
CA SER A 97 19.56 20.82 14.97
C SER A 97 19.18 20.21 13.61
N PRO A 98 18.98 21.01 12.55
CA PRO A 98 18.68 20.50 11.22
C PRO A 98 19.66 19.40 10.78
N PHE A 99 20.92 19.47 11.21
CA PHE A 99 21.91 18.42 11.03
C PHE A 99 21.54 17.10 11.74
N ALA A 100 21.10 17.15 13.00
CA ALA A 100 20.68 15.96 13.74
C ALA A 100 19.41 15.32 13.14
N ARG A 101 18.55 16.11 12.49
CA ARG A 101 17.39 15.59 11.75
C ARG A 101 17.81 14.92 10.43
N PHE A 102 18.73 15.53 9.69
CA PHE A 102 19.27 14.99 8.44
C PHE A 102 20.01 13.66 8.68
N PHE A 103 20.93 13.62 9.65
CA PHE A 103 21.66 12.39 9.97
C PHE A 103 20.82 11.36 10.74
N GLY A 104 19.69 11.77 11.34
CA GLY A 104 18.81 10.87 12.10
C GLY A 104 18.11 9.80 11.24
N VAL A 105 18.07 9.97 9.92
CA VAL A 105 17.42 9.04 8.98
C VAL A 105 18.02 7.63 9.00
N ILE A 106 19.32 7.51 9.33
CA ILE A 106 20.02 6.21 9.45
C ILE A 106 19.54 5.40 10.66
N ALA A 107 18.93 6.04 11.66
CA ALA A 107 18.43 5.35 12.85
C ALA A 107 16.97 4.92 12.70
N GLU A 108 16.31 5.25 11.58
CA GLU A 108 14.89 5.00 11.36
C GLU A 108 14.68 3.73 10.53
N PRO A 109 14.11 2.64 11.10
CA PRO A 109 13.94 1.37 10.40
C PRO A 109 13.10 1.47 9.12
N ARG A 110 12.13 2.40 9.09
CA ARG A 110 11.24 2.63 7.94
C ARG A 110 11.97 3.10 6.70
N THR A 111 13.10 3.80 6.86
CA THR A 111 13.94 4.24 5.75
C THR A 111 14.49 3.02 5.00
N TYR A 112 15.00 2.04 5.74
CA TYR A 112 15.54 0.80 5.16
C TYR A 112 14.45 -0.07 4.55
N ALA A 113 13.27 -0.12 5.17
CA ALA A 113 12.13 -0.82 4.59
C ALA A 113 11.68 -0.17 3.27
N SER A 114 11.67 1.16 3.19
CA SER A 114 11.35 1.90 1.95
C SER A 114 12.43 1.71 0.88
N LEU A 115 13.72 1.74 1.27
CA LEU A 115 14.83 1.46 0.37
C LEU A 115 14.77 0.03 -0.19
N PHE A 116 14.49 -0.94 0.68
CA PHE A 116 14.29 -2.33 0.27
C PHE A 116 13.09 -2.47 -0.67
N TYR A 117 11.98 -1.78 -0.38
CA TYR A 117 10.83 -1.72 -1.27
C TYR A 117 11.20 -1.17 -2.65
N MET A 118 12.00 -0.11 -2.74
CA MET A 118 12.45 0.44 -4.04
C MET A 118 13.24 -0.59 -4.86
N LEU A 119 14.03 -1.45 -4.21
CA LEU A 119 14.75 -2.53 -4.88
C LEU A 119 13.80 -3.66 -5.32
N LEU A 120 12.84 -4.01 -4.47
CA LEU A 120 11.84 -5.03 -4.74
C LEU A 120 10.84 -4.61 -5.83
N ALA A 121 10.54 -3.31 -5.93
CA ALA A 121 9.53 -2.73 -6.82
C ALA A 121 9.76 -3.06 -8.30
N LEU A 122 11.02 -3.25 -8.72
CA LEU A 122 11.31 -3.69 -10.09
C LEU A 122 10.84 -5.13 -10.33
N ALA A 123 11.13 -6.04 -9.41
CA ALA A 123 10.75 -7.45 -9.55
C ALA A 123 9.22 -7.62 -9.47
N THR A 124 8.58 -6.97 -8.50
CA THR A 124 7.11 -6.97 -8.38
C THR A 124 6.45 -6.26 -9.57
N GLY A 125 7.02 -5.16 -10.05
CA GLY A 125 6.52 -4.44 -11.22
C GLY A 125 6.59 -5.23 -12.52
N ILE A 126 7.69 -5.95 -12.78
CA ILE A 126 7.78 -6.87 -13.93
C ILE A 126 6.71 -7.95 -13.84
N PHE A 127 6.55 -8.56 -12.66
CA PHE A 127 5.57 -9.61 -12.45
C PHE A 127 4.13 -9.12 -12.68
N TYR A 128 3.74 -8.01 -12.04
CA TYR A 128 2.39 -7.45 -12.16
C TYR A 128 2.08 -6.96 -13.58
N PHE A 129 3.01 -6.27 -14.22
CA PHE A 129 2.85 -5.82 -15.59
C PHE A 129 2.66 -7.01 -16.54
N THR A 130 3.53 -8.02 -16.44
CA THR A 130 3.47 -9.22 -17.29
C THR A 130 2.15 -9.95 -17.07
N TRP A 131 1.72 -10.09 -15.81
CA TRP A 131 0.46 -10.74 -15.45
C TRP A 131 -0.75 -10.03 -16.07
N VAL A 132 -0.82 -8.70 -15.99
CA VAL A 132 -1.93 -7.94 -16.55
C VAL A 132 -1.93 -7.98 -18.08
N VAL A 133 -0.77 -7.74 -18.71
CA VAL A 133 -0.67 -7.75 -20.17
C VAL A 133 -1.02 -9.12 -20.73
N THR A 134 -0.50 -10.20 -20.14
CA THR A 134 -0.81 -11.58 -20.58
C THR A 134 -2.27 -11.95 -20.30
N GLY A 135 -2.78 -11.63 -19.12
CA GLY A 135 -4.15 -11.93 -18.73
C GLY A 135 -5.20 -11.21 -19.56
N VAL A 136 -5.02 -9.91 -19.85
CA VAL A 136 -5.92 -9.15 -20.72
C VAL A 136 -5.82 -9.66 -22.16
N SER A 137 -4.62 -9.90 -22.68
CA SER A 137 -4.43 -10.40 -24.05
C SER A 137 -5.07 -11.78 -24.23
N LEU A 138 -4.87 -12.69 -23.27
CA LEU A 138 -5.43 -14.03 -23.31
C LEU A 138 -6.96 -14.01 -23.08
N SER A 139 -7.46 -13.10 -22.25
CA SER A 139 -8.91 -12.88 -22.08
C SER A 139 -9.56 -12.45 -23.39
N GLY A 140 -8.96 -11.50 -24.11
CA GLY A 140 -9.45 -11.06 -25.42
C GLY A 140 -9.37 -12.16 -26.49
N GLY A 141 -8.26 -12.90 -26.52
CA GLY A 141 -8.06 -13.99 -27.49
C GLY A 141 -8.97 -15.20 -27.24
N LEU A 142 -9.19 -15.57 -25.97
CA LEU A 142 -10.06 -16.69 -25.60
C LEU A 142 -11.54 -16.31 -25.57
N ALA A 143 -11.92 -15.03 -25.70
CA ALA A 143 -13.31 -14.60 -25.67
C ALA A 143 -14.19 -15.26 -26.75
N VAL A 144 -13.59 -15.65 -27.88
CA VAL A 144 -14.28 -16.37 -28.97
C VAL A 144 -14.54 -17.84 -28.60
N LEU A 145 -13.80 -18.37 -27.64
CA LEU A 145 -13.89 -19.76 -27.19
C LEU A 145 -14.77 -19.87 -25.94
N ILE A 146 -15.48 -20.99 -25.80
CA ILE A 146 -16.29 -21.29 -24.60
C ILE A 146 -15.42 -21.31 -23.33
N ILE A 147 -14.14 -21.69 -23.47
CA ILE A 147 -13.15 -21.74 -22.38
C ILE A 147 -12.73 -20.33 -21.90
N GLY A 148 -13.00 -19.28 -22.69
CA GLY A 148 -12.68 -17.90 -22.32
C GLY A 148 -13.37 -17.44 -21.06
N ILE A 149 -14.63 -17.81 -20.84
CA ILE A 149 -15.40 -17.38 -19.66
C ILE A 149 -14.74 -17.88 -18.36
N PRO A 150 -14.46 -19.19 -18.18
CA PRO A 150 -13.71 -19.68 -17.02
C PRO A 150 -12.35 -18.99 -16.83
N PHE A 151 -11.61 -18.77 -17.92
CA PHE A 151 -10.30 -18.13 -17.87
C PHE A 151 -10.39 -16.69 -17.35
N VAL A 152 -11.32 -15.89 -17.88
CA VAL A 152 -11.51 -14.50 -17.46
C VAL A 152 -11.88 -14.40 -15.98
N ILE A 153 -12.74 -15.30 -15.50
CA ILE A 153 -13.11 -15.36 -14.08
C ILE A 153 -11.87 -15.66 -13.22
N LEU A 154 -11.06 -16.64 -13.63
CA LEU A 154 -9.80 -16.98 -12.95
C LEU A 154 -8.81 -15.81 -12.95
N TYR A 155 -8.67 -15.12 -14.09
CA TYR A 155 -7.81 -13.96 -14.24
C TYR A 155 -8.21 -12.82 -13.30
N PHE A 156 -9.47 -12.38 -13.31
CA PHE A 156 -9.90 -11.32 -12.40
C PHE A 156 -9.83 -11.75 -10.92
N GLY A 157 -10.11 -13.01 -10.61
CA GLY A 157 -9.87 -13.59 -9.29
C GLY A 157 -8.41 -13.46 -8.86
N SER A 158 -7.48 -13.78 -9.76
CA SER A 158 -6.04 -13.67 -9.50
C SER A 158 -5.60 -12.22 -9.27
N VAL A 159 -6.12 -11.26 -10.05
CA VAL A 159 -5.82 -9.82 -9.86
C VAL A 159 -6.23 -9.36 -8.46
N ARG A 160 -7.39 -9.82 -7.97
CA ARG A 160 -7.83 -9.52 -6.60
C ARG A 160 -6.88 -10.11 -5.55
N VAL A 161 -6.46 -11.36 -5.70
CA VAL A 161 -5.50 -11.98 -4.78
C VAL A 161 -4.17 -11.23 -4.78
N LEU A 162 -3.64 -10.91 -5.97
CA LEU A 162 -2.40 -10.14 -6.10
C LEU A 162 -2.49 -8.75 -5.49
N SER A 163 -3.67 -8.10 -5.55
CA SER A 163 -3.87 -6.78 -4.95
C SER A 163 -3.78 -6.82 -3.41
N LEU A 164 -4.20 -7.93 -2.79
CA LEU A 164 -4.06 -8.14 -1.35
C LEU A 164 -2.60 -8.40 -0.96
N VAL A 165 -1.87 -9.16 -1.79
CA VAL A 165 -0.43 -9.39 -1.61
C VAL A 165 0.32 -8.07 -1.64
N GLU A 166 0.08 -7.23 -2.66
CA GLU A 166 0.73 -5.92 -2.76
C GLU A 166 0.31 -4.99 -1.61
N GLY A 167 -0.98 -4.97 -1.26
CA GLY A 167 -1.47 -4.24 -0.09
C GLY A 167 -0.74 -4.64 1.20
N ARG A 168 -0.41 -5.93 1.36
CA ARG A 168 0.38 -6.41 2.52
C ARG A 168 1.84 -6.01 2.44
N ILE A 169 2.46 -6.06 1.26
CA ILE A 169 3.85 -5.59 1.06
C ILE A 169 3.93 -4.10 1.44
N VAL A 170 2.98 -3.29 0.98
CA VAL A 170 2.91 -1.86 1.31
C VAL A 170 2.63 -1.62 2.79
N GLU A 171 1.67 -2.34 3.39
CA GLU A 171 1.35 -2.24 4.83
C GLU A 171 2.58 -2.58 5.70
N THR A 172 3.31 -3.64 5.35
CA THR A 172 4.45 -4.12 6.14
C THR A 172 5.72 -3.29 5.94
N MET A 173 6.01 -2.85 4.71
CA MET A 173 7.25 -2.14 4.39
C MET A 173 7.12 -0.62 4.52
N LEU A 174 5.99 -0.04 4.13
CA LEU A 174 5.78 1.41 4.11
C LEU A 174 4.99 1.87 5.33
N GLY A 175 4.27 0.95 6.00
CA GLY A 175 3.49 1.23 7.19
C GLY A 175 2.24 2.07 6.93
N GLU A 176 1.81 2.14 5.67
CA GLU A 176 0.55 2.74 5.27
C GLU A 176 -0.57 1.72 5.46
N ARG A 177 -1.67 2.14 6.10
CA ARG A 177 -2.77 1.22 6.37
C ARG A 177 -3.45 0.81 5.06
N MET A 178 -3.51 -0.50 4.84
CA MET A 178 -4.28 -1.12 3.75
C MET A 178 -5.45 -1.94 4.32
N PRO A 179 -6.59 -2.05 3.59
CA PRO A 179 -7.69 -2.91 3.96
C PRO A 179 -7.23 -4.36 3.94
N ARG A 180 -7.67 -5.15 4.92
CA ARG A 180 -7.22 -6.55 5.07
C ARG A 180 -8.17 -7.54 4.43
N ARG A 181 -9.39 -7.10 4.09
CA ARG A 181 -10.48 -7.95 3.61
C ARG A 181 -10.83 -7.67 2.15
N PRO A 182 -11.20 -8.68 1.36
CA PRO A 182 -11.68 -8.47 -0.02
C PRO A 182 -12.97 -7.65 -0.01
N LEU A 183 -13.17 -6.82 -1.04
CA LEU A 183 -14.42 -6.08 -1.22
C LEU A 183 -15.54 -7.00 -1.71
N TYR A 184 -16.76 -6.65 -1.31
CA TYR A 184 -18.00 -7.26 -1.76
C TYR A 184 -18.06 -7.45 -3.27
N SER A 185 -18.41 -8.67 -3.68
CA SER A 185 -19.40 -8.85 -4.74
C SER A 185 -20.70 -9.16 -4.01
N THR A 186 -21.76 -8.43 -4.31
CA THR A 186 -23.09 -8.58 -3.69
C THR A 186 -23.44 -10.07 -3.59
N ARG A 187 -23.45 -10.62 -2.37
CA ARG A 187 -23.78 -12.03 -2.14
C ARG A 187 -25.28 -12.20 -2.31
N GLY A 188 -25.68 -12.91 -3.37
CA GLY A 188 -27.09 -13.12 -3.76
C GLY A 188 -27.40 -12.83 -5.23
N GLN A 189 -26.49 -12.17 -5.96
CA GLN A 189 -26.69 -11.92 -7.39
C GLN A 189 -26.52 -13.18 -8.25
N PRO A 190 -27.33 -13.34 -9.31
CA PRO A 190 -27.14 -14.40 -10.30
C PRO A 190 -25.73 -14.32 -10.91
N LEU A 191 -25.16 -15.48 -11.27
CA LEU A 191 -23.78 -15.58 -11.79
C LEU A 191 -23.49 -14.63 -12.96
N LEU A 192 -24.49 -14.38 -13.81
CA LEU A 192 -24.40 -13.45 -14.93
C LEU A 192 -24.25 -11.99 -14.50
N GLU A 193 -24.96 -11.56 -13.45
CA GLU A 193 -24.82 -10.20 -12.91
C GLU A 193 -23.45 -10.00 -12.26
N ARG A 194 -22.94 -11.02 -11.55
CA ARG A 194 -21.57 -11.00 -11.01
C ARG A 194 -20.52 -10.87 -12.09
N ILE A 195 -20.65 -11.63 -13.19
CA ILE A 195 -19.74 -11.53 -14.33
C ILE A 195 -19.82 -10.13 -14.93
N LYS A 196 -21.01 -9.56 -15.07
CA LYS A 196 -21.20 -8.19 -15.57
C LYS A 196 -20.53 -7.16 -14.65
N GLU A 197 -20.72 -7.26 -13.32
CA GLU A 197 -20.07 -6.40 -12.33
C GLU A 197 -18.55 -6.46 -12.45
N LEU A 198 -17.97 -7.66 -12.65
CA LEU A 198 -16.52 -7.85 -12.84
C LEU A 198 -15.95 -7.02 -14.00
N PHE A 199 -16.70 -6.84 -15.09
CA PHE A 199 -16.28 -6.03 -16.23
C PHE A 199 -16.58 -4.53 -16.07
N THR A 200 -17.63 -4.18 -15.33
CA THR A 200 -18.08 -2.78 -15.19
C THR A 200 -17.52 -2.09 -13.94
N ASP A 201 -16.95 -2.82 -13.00
CA ASP A 201 -16.35 -2.29 -11.78
C ASP A 201 -15.11 -1.42 -12.09
N PRO A 202 -15.17 -0.09 -11.87
CA PRO A 202 -14.04 0.81 -12.10
C PRO A 202 -12.79 0.44 -11.30
N ARG A 203 -12.95 -0.22 -10.14
CA ARG A 203 -11.83 -0.63 -9.29
C ARG A 203 -10.99 -1.74 -9.92
N THR A 204 -11.63 -2.65 -10.63
CA THR A 204 -10.93 -3.73 -11.32
C THR A 204 -10.01 -3.14 -12.40
N TRP A 205 -10.46 -2.08 -13.08
CA TRP A 205 -9.64 -1.31 -14.01
C TRP A 205 -8.56 -0.48 -13.31
N ALA A 206 -8.86 0.16 -12.18
CA ALA A 206 -7.89 0.91 -11.39
C ALA A 206 -6.75 0.00 -10.86
N THR A 207 -7.08 -1.21 -10.40
CA THR A 207 -6.10 -2.20 -9.93
C THR A 207 -5.20 -2.67 -11.07
N GLN A 208 -5.77 -2.92 -12.25
CA GLN A 208 -4.99 -3.27 -13.44
C GLN A 208 -4.11 -2.11 -13.90
N LEU A 209 -4.61 -0.88 -13.89
CA LEU A 209 -3.82 0.31 -14.19
C LEU A 209 -2.65 0.46 -13.20
N TYR A 210 -2.91 0.26 -11.91
CA TYR A 210 -1.87 0.28 -10.87
C TYR A 210 -0.79 -0.78 -11.14
N PHE A 211 -1.17 -2.01 -11.48
CA PHE A 211 -0.23 -3.07 -11.88
C PHE A 211 0.54 -2.77 -13.17
N LEU A 212 -0.05 -2.05 -14.12
CA LEU A 212 0.66 -1.55 -15.30
C LEU A 212 1.66 -0.46 -14.94
N LEU A 213 1.29 0.46 -14.03
CA LEU A 213 2.15 1.54 -13.54
C LEU A 213 3.29 1.05 -12.65
N MET A 214 3.16 -0.13 -12.05
CA MET A 214 4.20 -0.72 -11.21
C MET A 214 5.51 -0.96 -11.94
N LEU A 215 5.50 -1.28 -13.24
CA LEU A 215 6.73 -1.45 -14.00
C LEU A 215 7.52 -0.12 -14.17
N PRO A 216 6.95 0.97 -14.74
CA PRO A 216 7.68 2.22 -14.87
C PRO A 216 8.08 2.82 -13.51
N LEU A 217 7.22 2.70 -12.48
CA LEU A 217 7.57 3.12 -11.13
C LEU A 217 8.70 2.27 -10.53
N GLY A 218 8.62 0.94 -10.68
CA GLY A 218 9.65 0.02 -10.22
C GLY A 218 11.01 0.27 -10.87
N ILE A 219 11.04 0.56 -12.18
CA ILE A 219 12.26 0.98 -12.89
C ILE A 219 12.80 2.27 -12.27
N ALA A 220 11.96 3.31 -12.12
CA ALA A 220 12.39 4.59 -11.57
C ALA A 220 12.96 4.43 -10.14
N TYR A 221 12.25 3.68 -9.29
CA TYR A 221 12.65 3.45 -7.90
C TYR A 221 13.96 2.66 -7.81
N PHE A 222 14.05 1.56 -8.55
CA PHE A 222 15.25 0.73 -8.57
C PHE A 222 16.45 1.50 -9.10
N THR A 223 16.30 2.21 -10.22
CA THR A 223 17.38 3.01 -10.80
C THR A 223 17.87 4.07 -9.81
N VAL A 224 16.97 4.81 -9.17
CA VAL A 224 17.34 5.84 -8.17
C VAL A 224 18.04 5.21 -6.96
N ALA A 225 17.53 4.09 -6.43
CA ALA A 225 18.13 3.41 -5.29
C ALA A 225 19.53 2.88 -5.64
N VAL A 226 19.68 2.15 -6.75
CA VAL A 226 20.95 1.53 -7.14
C VAL A 226 21.98 2.58 -7.52
N THR A 227 21.61 3.59 -8.32
CA THR A 227 22.55 4.66 -8.70
C THR A 227 22.96 5.48 -7.48
N GLY A 228 22.01 5.91 -6.64
CA GLY A 228 22.29 6.67 -5.43
C GLY A 228 23.21 5.93 -4.46
N LEU A 229 22.92 4.64 -4.20
CA LEU A 229 23.77 3.80 -3.34
C LEU A 229 25.13 3.52 -3.96
N ALA A 230 25.20 3.13 -5.23
CA ALA A 230 26.46 2.82 -5.89
C ALA A 230 27.38 4.04 -5.95
N THR A 231 26.87 5.21 -6.37
CA THR A 231 27.65 6.44 -6.45
C THR A 231 28.09 6.92 -5.07
N SER A 232 27.22 6.89 -4.07
CA SER A 232 27.59 7.31 -2.71
C SER A 232 28.65 6.40 -2.09
N LEU A 233 28.49 5.08 -2.20
CA LEU A 233 29.46 4.11 -1.71
C LEU A 233 30.79 4.20 -2.47
N ALA A 234 30.76 4.40 -3.79
CA ALA A 234 31.97 4.60 -4.58
C ALA A 234 32.76 5.84 -4.12
N LEU A 235 32.07 6.96 -3.87
CA LEU A 235 32.70 8.20 -3.38
C LEU A 235 33.22 8.06 -1.93
N ILE A 236 32.52 7.33 -1.08
CA ILE A 236 32.97 7.02 0.29
C ILE A 236 34.20 6.11 0.28
N ALA A 237 34.23 5.12 -0.61
CA ALA A 237 35.34 4.19 -0.76
C ALA A 237 36.54 4.81 -1.50
N ALA A 238 36.33 5.88 -2.27
CA ALA A 238 37.35 6.49 -3.12
C ALA A 238 38.67 6.81 -2.40
N PRO A 239 38.70 7.46 -1.21
CA PRO A 239 39.97 7.72 -0.53
C PRO A 239 40.74 6.44 -0.19
N ILE A 240 40.03 5.38 0.19
CA ILE A 240 40.65 4.10 0.56
C ILE A 240 41.26 3.45 -0.68
N VAL A 241 40.50 3.41 -1.78
CA VAL A 241 40.96 2.81 -3.04
C VAL A 241 42.13 3.59 -3.66
N VAL A 242 42.10 4.92 -3.61
CA VAL A 242 43.18 5.77 -4.15
C VAL A 242 44.46 5.66 -3.32
N LEU A 243 44.35 5.63 -1.98
CA LEU A 243 45.52 5.62 -1.09
C LEU A 243 46.15 4.23 -0.91
N PHE A 244 45.35 3.17 -0.95
CA PHE A 244 45.78 1.80 -0.61
C PHE A 244 45.60 0.79 -1.74
N GLY A 245 45.06 1.19 -2.90
CA GLY A 245 44.87 0.29 -4.03
C GLY A 245 46.16 0.02 -4.80
N ASP A 246 46.47 -1.25 -5.04
CA ASP A 246 47.68 -1.72 -5.75
C ASP A 246 47.82 -1.20 -7.20
N PHE A 247 46.77 -0.63 -7.79
CA PHE A 247 46.72 -0.20 -9.20
C PHE A 247 46.82 1.32 -9.41
N GLY A 248 47.23 2.09 -8.39
CA GLY A 248 47.28 3.56 -8.50
C GLY A 248 45.86 4.11 -8.67
N GLY A 249 45.00 3.88 -7.67
CA GLY A 249 43.58 4.17 -7.74
C GLY A 249 43.32 5.57 -8.30
N THR A 250 42.59 5.64 -9.41
CA THR A 250 42.18 6.88 -10.06
C THR A 250 40.66 6.97 -9.99
N LEU A 251 40.15 8.16 -9.71
CA LEU A 251 38.72 8.41 -9.70
C LEU A 251 38.36 9.14 -10.99
N TRP A 252 37.58 8.46 -11.83
CA TRP A 252 37.11 8.99 -13.10
C TRP A 252 35.68 9.47 -12.97
N ILE A 253 35.44 10.69 -13.42
CA ILE A 253 34.09 11.21 -13.68
C ILE A 253 34.04 11.42 -15.19
N ASP A 254 33.26 10.58 -15.87
CA ASP A 254 33.27 10.44 -17.32
C ASP A 254 34.68 10.19 -17.87
N GLU A 255 35.22 11.10 -18.68
CA GLU A 255 36.56 11.02 -19.26
C GLU A 255 37.62 11.76 -18.43
N ILE A 256 37.25 12.35 -17.29
CA ILE A 256 38.13 13.21 -16.49
C ILE A 256 38.60 12.46 -15.24
N ASN A 257 39.93 12.33 -15.10
CA ASN A 257 40.54 11.88 -13.86
C ASN A 257 40.57 13.03 -12.84
N VAL A 258 39.80 12.88 -11.77
CA VAL A 258 39.66 13.89 -10.71
C VAL A 258 40.99 14.10 -9.97
N MET A 259 41.83 13.07 -9.88
CA MET A 259 43.14 13.18 -9.23
C MET A 259 44.15 13.94 -10.10
N ASP A 260 44.03 13.88 -11.42
CA ASP A 260 44.94 14.62 -12.32
C ASP A 260 44.60 16.13 -12.33
N VAL A 261 43.31 16.47 -12.23
CA VAL A 261 42.83 17.87 -12.26
C VAL A 261 42.93 18.55 -10.89
N HIS A 262 42.56 17.83 -9.82
CA HIS A 262 42.45 18.40 -8.48
C HIS A 262 43.44 17.80 -7.48
N GLY A 263 44.18 16.75 -7.79
CA GLY A 263 45.12 16.14 -6.85
C GLY A 263 44.45 15.54 -5.60
N LEU A 264 45.25 15.22 -4.59
CA LEU A 264 44.84 14.45 -3.41
C LEU A 264 43.88 15.19 -2.47
N TRP A 265 43.76 16.52 -2.55
CA TRP A 265 42.84 17.29 -1.69
C TRP A 265 41.36 17.09 -2.09
N ALA A 266 41.09 16.56 -3.29
CA ALA A 266 39.74 16.19 -3.70
C ALA A 266 39.20 14.99 -2.92
N LEU A 267 40.05 14.11 -2.37
CA LEU A 267 39.64 12.90 -1.64
C LEU A 267 38.71 13.16 -0.44
N PRO A 268 39.03 14.07 0.51
CA PRO A 268 38.11 14.38 1.61
C PRO A 268 36.79 14.99 1.11
N LEU A 269 36.81 15.75 0.02
CA LEU A 269 35.58 16.30 -0.58
C LEU A 269 34.73 15.21 -1.23
N CYS A 270 35.33 14.26 -1.95
CA CYS A 270 34.65 13.09 -2.48
C CYS A 270 34.01 12.27 -1.35
N PHE A 271 34.73 12.03 -0.26
CA PHE A 271 34.18 11.34 0.91
C PHE A 271 32.97 12.06 1.49
N ILE A 272 33.08 13.36 1.75
CA ILE A 272 31.97 14.17 2.28
C ILE A 272 30.79 14.18 1.30
N ALA A 273 31.04 14.34 0.01
CA ALA A 273 30.01 14.30 -1.03
C ALA A 273 29.31 12.93 -1.07
N GLY A 274 30.07 11.83 -0.97
CA GLY A 274 29.53 10.48 -0.89
C GLY A 274 28.65 10.27 0.34
N VAL A 275 29.08 10.73 1.51
CA VAL A 275 28.27 10.69 2.74
C VAL A 275 26.99 11.51 2.56
N VAL A 276 27.08 12.76 2.12
CA VAL A 276 25.89 13.61 1.91
C VAL A 276 24.93 12.99 0.90
N LEU A 277 25.44 12.44 -0.20
CA LEU A 277 24.65 11.76 -1.22
C LEU A 277 23.94 10.52 -0.66
N LEU A 278 24.63 9.71 0.17
CA LEU A 278 24.02 8.56 0.83
C LEU A 278 22.81 9.00 1.67
N PHE A 279 22.96 10.04 2.49
CA PHE A 279 21.85 10.57 3.29
C PHE A 279 20.74 11.13 2.41
N LEU A 280 21.06 11.81 1.31
CA LEU A 280 20.07 12.29 0.35
C LEU A 280 19.26 11.12 -0.26
N THR A 281 19.94 10.03 -0.67
CA THR A 281 19.30 8.81 -1.18
C THR A 281 18.37 8.20 -0.14
N LEU A 282 18.77 8.15 1.13
CA LEU A 282 17.92 7.64 2.21
C LEU A 282 16.67 8.50 2.45
N HIS A 283 16.79 9.83 2.42
CA HIS A 283 15.62 10.72 2.51
C HIS A 283 14.70 10.55 1.31
N LEU A 284 15.27 10.43 0.11
CA LEU A 284 14.52 10.19 -1.10
C LEU A 284 13.77 8.85 -1.02
N ALA A 285 14.41 7.80 -0.52
CA ALA A 285 13.78 6.51 -0.31
C ALA A 285 12.58 6.60 0.64
N ARG A 286 12.72 7.35 1.74
CA ARG A 286 11.60 7.60 2.66
C ARG A 286 10.46 8.37 1.99
N GLY A 287 10.78 9.38 1.18
CA GLY A 287 9.80 10.15 0.41
C GLY A 287 9.06 9.29 -0.61
N VAL A 288 9.78 8.45 -1.35
CA VAL A 288 9.22 7.49 -2.31
C VAL A 288 8.31 6.49 -1.62
N GLY A 289 8.73 5.94 -0.47
CA GLY A 289 7.91 5.02 0.31
C GLY A 289 6.58 5.64 0.74
N TYR A 290 6.60 6.90 1.19
CA TYR A 290 5.38 7.62 1.53
C TYR A 290 4.48 7.86 0.31
N LEU A 291 5.03 8.39 -0.78
CA LEU A 291 4.27 8.68 -2.01
C LEU A 291 3.68 7.41 -2.63
N HIS A 292 4.44 6.31 -2.66
CA HIS A 292 3.96 5.05 -3.17
C HIS A 292 2.86 4.45 -2.27
N GLY A 293 3.01 4.53 -0.94
CA GLY A 293 1.97 4.11 0.00
C GLY A 293 0.65 4.83 -0.26
N GLN A 294 0.69 6.14 -0.52
CA GLN A 294 -0.49 6.92 -0.88
C GLN A 294 -1.09 6.52 -2.23
N LEU A 295 -0.24 6.31 -3.25
CA LEU A 295 -0.69 5.85 -4.57
C LEU A 295 -1.42 4.50 -4.46
N ALA A 296 -0.80 3.54 -3.77
CA ALA A 296 -1.39 2.23 -3.52
C ALA A 296 -2.72 2.36 -2.78
N LYS A 297 -2.80 3.23 -1.77
CA LYS A 297 -4.04 3.44 -1.01
C LYS A 297 -5.13 4.01 -1.90
N HIS A 298 -4.81 5.02 -2.71
CA HIS A 298 -5.79 5.66 -3.59
C HIS A 298 -6.31 4.73 -4.69
N MET A 299 -5.44 3.89 -5.27
CA MET A 299 -5.82 3.01 -6.39
C MET A 299 -6.41 1.67 -5.95
N LEU A 300 -5.97 1.12 -4.81
CA LEU A 300 -6.42 -0.18 -4.32
C LEU A 300 -7.58 -0.08 -3.33
N VAL A 301 -7.67 1.01 -2.57
CA VAL A 301 -8.77 1.23 -1.61
C VAL A 301 -9.84 2.08 -2.25
N LYS A 302 -11.09 1.70 -2.02
CA LYS A 302 -12.25 2.46 -2.51
C LYS A 302 -12.15 3.87 -1.95
N THR A 303 -11.92 4.86 -2.82
CA THR A 303 -12.38 6.22 -2.52
C THR A 303 -13.91 6.18 -2.67
N SER A 304 -14.62 5.68 -1.66
CA SER A 304 -16.07 5.83 -1.58
C SER A 304 -16.36 7.25 -1.15
N GLN A 305 -16.04 8.20 -2.02
CA GLN A 305 -16.51 9.57 -1.91
C GLN A 305 -16.88 10.03 -3.30
N TYR A 306 -18.05 10.67 -3.36
CA TYR A 306 -18.68 11.33 -4.50
C TYR A 306 -19.48 10.40 -5.43
N ASP A 307 -20.67 10.04 -4.96
CA ASP A 307 -21.86 10.57 -5.65
C ASP A 307 -22.28 11.87 -4.93
#